data_AF-A0A1X4XVI3-F1
#
_entry.id   AF-A0A1X4XVI3-F1
#
_cell.length_a   1.000
_cell.length_b   1.000
_cell.length_c   1.000
_cell.angle_alpha   90.00
_cell.angle_beta   90.00
_cell.angle_gamma   90.00
#
_symmetry.space_group_name_H-M   'P 1'
#
loop_
_entity.id
_entity.type
_entity.pdbx_description
1 polymer ?
#
loop_
_entity_poly.entity_id
_entity_poly.type
_entity_poly.pdbx_seq_one_letter_code
_entity_poly.pdbx_strand_id
1 'polypeptide(L)'
;MDKCTNLFANYACNVGDFSWTTLHETKRQILDSFGVMYLAFGEDAPKAARNYAYNFGFKGGSSLFGLIFYTAPKVAAFSNGVLVRYLDFNDTYLSKEPLHPSDLISGLIAAAQYKHKSGLELLKAIAIAYEISVNLCDAASLRAHGFDHVNYIVIDEACGLGRLFGLKKQEIEHAVSIVAIPNISLRQTRAGELSKWKGAAAANFCKCVICSIFDSIWYEWVL
;
A
#
# COMPACT_ATOMS: atom_id res chain seq x y z
N MET A 1 -5.25 -19.99 -11.25
CA MET A 1 -5.29 -19.07 -10.09
C MET A 1 -6.21 -19.63 -9.02
N ASP A 2 -5.94 -19.36 -7.75
CA ASP A 2 -6.81 -19.78 -6.64
C ASP A 2 -8.10 -18.93 -6.54
N LYS A 3 -9.07 -19.40 -5.75
CA LYS A 3 -10.38 -18.77 -5.60
C LYS A 3 -10.33 -17.37 -4.96
N CYS A 4 -9.42 -17.15 -4.01
CA CYS A 4 -9.33 -15.90 -3.27
C CYS A 4 -8.75 -14.79 -4.15
N THR A 5 -7.64 -15.07 -4.83
CA THR A 5 -7.02 -14.12 -5.75
C THR A 5 -7.98 -13.74 -6.88
N ASN A 6 -8.75 -14.71 -7.38
CA ASN A 6 -9.78 -14.46 -8.40
C ASN A 6 -10.88 -13.51 -7.92
N LEU A 7 -11.33 -13.63 -6.67
CA LEU A 7 -12.37 -12.80 -6.07
C LEU A 7 -11.93 -11.32 -6.03
N PHE A 8 -10.74 -11.05 -5.49
CA PHE A 8 -10.24 -9.68 -5.33
C PHE A 8 -9.93 -9.03 -6.67
N ALA A 9 -9.27 -9.75 -7.58
CA ALA A 9 -9.00 -9.25 -8.93
C ALA A 9 -10.29 -8.98 -9.72
N ASN A 10 -11.30 -9.85 -9.56
CA ASN A 10 -12.60 -9.64 -10.19
C ASN A 10 -13.31 -8.40 -9.65
N TYR A 11 -13.31 -8.20 -8.33
CA TYR A 11 -13.86 -7.00 -7.71
C TYR A 11 -13.15 -5.75 -8.20
N ALA A 12 -11.81 -5.73 -8.16
CA ALA A 12 -11.01 -4.60 -8.59
C ALA A 12 -11.29 -4.21 -10.06
N CYS A 13 -11.46 -5.17 -10.97
CA CYS A 13 -11.77 -4.87 -12.37
C CYS A 13 -13.21 -4.41 -12.62
N ASN A 14 -14.18 -4.96 -11.89
CA ASN A 14 -15.60 -4.87 -12.26
C ASN A 14 -16.45 -4.00 -11.34
N VAL A 15 -15.91 -3.50 -10.22
CA VAL A 15 -16.65 -2.59 -9.36
C VAL A 15 -17.09 -1.34 -10.14
N GLY A 16 -18.35 -0.95 -9.91
CA GLY A 16 -18.94 0.25 -10.50
C GLY A 16 -18.34 1.54 -9.94
N ASP A 17 -19.00 2.65 -10.22
CA ASP A 17 -18.56 3.93 -9.66
C ASP A 17 -18.89 4.03 -8.16
N PHE A 18 -18.11 4.85 -7.46
CA PHE A 18 -18.28 5.09 -6.04
C PHE A 18 -19.21 6.27 -5.79
N SER A 19 -19.95 6.20 -4.69
CA SER A 19 -20.77 7.32 -4.23
C SER A 19 -19.88 8.54 -3.94
N TRP A 20 -20.47 9.74 -4.02
CA TRP A 20 -19.77 10.97 -3.62
C TRP A 20 -19.25 10.87 -2.19
N THR A 21 -20.05 10.31 -1.28
CA THR A 21 -19.67 10.13 0.13
C THR A 21 -18.41 9.27 0.25
N THR A 22 -18.34 8.13 -0.44
CA THR A 22 -17.14 7.27 -0.44
C THR A 22 -15.91 8.05 -0.90
N LEU A 23 -16.00 8.75 -2.04
CA LEU A 23 -14.87 9.53 -2.57
C LEU A 23 -14.48 10.69 -1.66
N HIS A 24 -15.45 11.31 -0.98
CA HIS A 24 -15.22 12.36 0.01
C HIS A 24 -14.46 11.80 1.22
N GLU A 25 -14.87 10.66 1.76
CA GLU A 25 -14.18 9.99 2.86
C GLU A 25 -12.77 9.56 2.48
N THR A 26 -12.58 8.98 1.30
CA THR A 26 -11.25 8.63 0.80
C THR A 26 -10.33 9.85 0.74
N LYS A 27 -10.84 11.01 0.32
CA LYS A 27 -10.07 12.25 0.34
C LYS A 27 -9.71 12.68 1.77
N ARG A 28 -10.60 12.51 2.74
CA ARG A 28 -10.31 12.81 4.15
C ARG A 28 -9.19 11.93 4.69
N GLN A 29 -9.15 10.64 4.34
CA GLN A 29 -8.07 9.74 4.78
C GLN A 29 -6.70 10.12 4.23
N ILE A 30 -6.64 10.68 3.01
CA ILE A 30 -5.39 11.24 2.47
C ILE A 30 -4.94 12.44 3.32
N LEU A 31 -5.86 13.34 3.66
CA LEU A 31 -5.55 14.54 4.46
C LEU A 31 -5.13 14.16 5.90
N ASP A 32 -5.80 13.19 6.51
CA ASP A 32 -5.44 12.63 7.81
C ASP A 32 -4.02 12.04 7.78
N SER A 33 -3.71 11.22 6.77
CA SER A 33 -2.37 10.65 6.56
C SER A 33 -1.28 11.73 6.44
N PHE A 34 -1.59 12.85 5.77
CA PHE A 34 -0.68 14.00 5.71
C PHE A 34 -0.52 14.72 7.06
N GLY A 35 -1.56 14.75 7.89
CA GLY A 35 -1.49 15.25 9.26
C GLY A 35 -0.51 14.42 10.11
N VAL A 36 -0.62 13.09 10.06
CA VAL A 36 0.29 12.18 10.78
C VAL A 36 1.73 12.31 10.28
N MET A 37 1.90 12.35 8.97
CA MET A 37 3.19 12.56 8.32
C MET A 37 3.87 13.86 8.77
N TYR A 38 3.12 14.96 8.87
CA TYR A 38 3.66 16.25 9.32
C TYR A 38 4.26 16.14 10.73
N LEU A 39 3.55 15.47 11.65
CA LEU A 39 4.03 15.22 13.02
C LEU A 39 5.23 14.26 13.03
N ALA A 40 5.22 13.22 12.20
CA ALA A 40 6.28 12.22 12.13
C ALA A 40 7.56 12.71 11.43
N PHE A 41 7.55 13.88 10.79
CA PHE A 41 8.61 14.32 9.87
C PHE A 41 10.02 14.36 10.50
N GLY A 42 10.06 14.71 11.79
CA GLY A 42 11.27 14.86 12.60
C GLY A 42 11.73 13.58 13.30
N GLU A 43 10.99 12.48 13.19
CA GLU A 43 11.29 11.24 13.90
C GLU A 43 12.45 10.45 13.28
N ASP A 44 13.12 9.63 14.08
CA ASP A 44 14.35 8.94 13.68
C ASP A 44 14.15 7.97 12.51
N ALA A 45 13.11 7.12 12.54
CA ALA A 45 12.89 6.16 11.47
C ALA A 45 12.44 6.84 10.16
N PRO A 46 11.51 7.82 10.18
CA PRO A 46 11.23 8.65 9.02
C PRO A 46 12.46 9.39 8.46
N LYS A 47 13.33 9.94 9.32
CA LYS A 47 14.62 10.52 8.90
C LYS A 47 15.51 9.49 8.20
N ALA A 48 15.64 8.29 8.77
CA ALA A 48 16.44 7.22 8.19
C ALA A 48 15.88 6.77 6.83
N ALA A 49 14.56 6.59 6.71
CA ALA A 49 13.90 6.23 5.45
C ALA A 49 14.08 7.32 4.38
N ARG A 50 14.02 8.59 4.77
CA ARG A 50 14.29 9.74 3.89
C ARG A 50 15.75 9.79 3.45
N ASN A 51 16.70 9.56 4.35
CA ASN A 51 18.12 9.48 4.01
C ASN A 51 18.40 8.34 3.03
N TYR A 52 17.74 7.18 3.20
CA TYR A 52 17.76 6.10 2.21
C TYR A 52 17.26 6.59 0.85
N ALA A 53 16.13 7.31 0.83
CA ALA A 53 15.50 7.77 -0.41
C ALA A 53 16.34 8.75 -1.24
N TYR A 54 17.19 9.57 -0.59
CA TYR A 54 18.08 10.50 -1.28
C TYR A 54 19.10 9.81 -2.20
N ASN A 55 19.42 8.54 -1.96
CA ASN A 55 20.35 7.79 -2.81
C ASN A 55 19.72 7.35 -4.16
N PHE A 56 18.40 7.53 -4.33
CA PHE A 56 17.65 7.06 -5.50
C PHE A 56 16.94 8.21 -6.23
N GLY A 57 17.53 9.41 -6.19
CA GLY A 57 16.98 10.60 -6.84
C GLY A 57 16.61 10.34 -8.31
N PHE A 58 15.36 10.65 -8.67
CA PHE A 58 14.83 10.42 -10.00
C PHE A 58 13.79 11.49 -10.34
N LYS A 59 14.15 12.42 -11.24
CA LYS A 59 13.30 13.58 -11.58
C LYS A 59 11.92 13.21 -12.16
N GLY A 60 11.84 12.09 -12.88
CA GLY A 60 10.58 11.56 -13.42
C GLY A 60 9.86 10.60 -12.47
N GLY A 61 10.29 10.52 -11.21
CA GLY A 61 9.74 9.63 -10.21
C GLY A 61 8.60 10.27 -9.41
N SER A 62 8.49 9.85 -8.16
CA SER A 62 7.43 10.30 -7.24
C SER A 62 8.01 11.17 -6.14
N SER A 63 7.22 12.12 -5.64
CA SER A 63 7.69 13.08 -4.64
C SER A 63 7.85 12.45 -3.26
N LEU A 64 8.88 12.86 -2.53
CA LEU A 64 8.90 12.69 -1.08
C LEU A 64 7.98 13.73 -0.44
N PHE A 65 7.10 13.30 0.45
CA PHE A 65 6.12 14.21 1.02
C PHE A 65 6.78 15.32 1.84
N GLY A 66 6.25 16.54 1.70
CA GLY A 66 6.77 17.74 2.36
C GLY A 66 8.10 18.26 1.80
N LEU A 67 8.60 17.70 0.69
CA LEU A 67 9.91 18.02 0.12
C LEU A 67 9.85 18.27 -1.37
N ILE A 68 10.73 19.14 -1.86
CA ILE A 68 10.97 19.35 -3.30
C ILE A 68 12.03 18.34 -3.76
N PHE A 69 11.73 17.04 -3.61
CA PHE A 69 12.62 15.95 -4.02
C PHE A 69 11.81 14.81 -4.63
N TYR A 70 12.31 14.27 -5.74
CA TYR A 70 11.68 13.16 -6.46
C TYR A 70 12.62 11.96 -6.45
N THR A 71 12.07 10.78 -6.21
CA THR A 71 12.82 9.51 -6.11
C THR A 71 12.08 8.41 -6.86
N ALA A 72 12.69 7.24 -7.01
CA ALA A 72 12.02 6.08 -7.62
C ALA A 72 10.68 5.79 -6.91
N PRO A 73 9.59 5.47 -7.63
CA PRO A 73 8.24 5.35 -7.04
C PRO A 73 8.17 4.37 -5.86
N LYS A 74 8.84 3.23 -5.96
CA LYS A 74 8.95 2.23 -4.87
C LYS A 74 9.65 2.76 -3.62
N VAL A 75 10.61 3.68 -3.81
CA VAL A 75 11.37 4.32 -2.73
C VAL A 75 10.54 5.44 -2.10
N ALA A 76 9.78 6.19 -2.91
CA ALA A 76 8.83 7.18 -2.41
C ALA A 76 7.73 6.50 -1.58
N ALA A 77 7.15 5.41 -2.07
CA ALA A 77 6.17 4.62 -1.33
C ALA A 77 6.69 4.16 0.03
N PHE A 78 7.90 3.59 0.08
CA PHE A 78 8.54 3.22 1.34
C PHE A 78 8.72 4.44 2.25
N SER A 79 9.43 5.47 1.80
CA SER A 79 9.79 6.61 2.65
C SER A 79 8.56 7.39 3.15
N ASN A 80 7.56 7.57 2.29
CA ASN A 80 6.32 8.25 2.64
C ASN A 80 5.43 7.38 3.53
N GLY A 81 5.39 6.06 3.30
CA GLY A 81 4.63 5.13 4.14
C GLY A 81 5.16 5.08 5.57
N VAL A 82 6.48 5.15 5.78
CA VAL A 82 7.06 5.26 7.12
C VAL A 82 6.53 6.52 7.82
N LEU A 83 6.45 7.66 7.13
CA LEU A 83 5.89 8.89 7.73
C LEU A 83 4.43 8.73 8.15
N VAL A 84 3.60 8.12 7.28
CA VAL A 84 2.16 7.94 7.56
C VAL A 84 1.92 7.03 8.75
N ARG A 85 2.73 5.96 8.91
CA ARG A 85 2.48 4.92 9.91
C ARG A 85 3.21 5.13 11.25
N TYR A 86 4.34 5.84 11.25
CA TYR A 86 5.31 5.75 12.35
C TYR A 86 4.75 6.11 13.74
N LEU A 87 3.94 7.16 13.82
CA LEU A 87 3.35 7.61 15.10
C LEU A 87 2.14 6.80 15.55
N ASP A 88 1.64 5.87 14.72
CA ASP A 88 0.46 5.06 15.05
C ASP A 88 -0.82 5.89 15.27
N PHE A 89 -0.88 7.08 14.66
CA PHE A 89 -2.03 8.01 14.71
C PHE A 89 -2.88 7.98 13.45
N ASN A 90 -2.48 7.22 12.43
CA ASN A 90 -3.25 7.04 11.22
C ASN A 90 -4.47 6.13 11.46
N ASP A 91 -5.42 6.17 10.52
CA ASP A 91 -6.71 5.50 10.65
C ASP A 91 -6.61 4.04 11.12
N THR A 92 -7.67 3.54 11.74
CA THR A 92 -7.71 2.16 12.23
C THR A 92 -9.05 1.53 11.91
N TYR A 93 -9.01 0.31 11.40
CA TYR A 93 -10.16 -0.57 11.29
C TYR A 93 -9.99 -1.74 12.27
N LEU A 94 -11.00 -1.95 13.12
CA LEU A 94 -10.98 -2.97 14.17
C LEU A 94 -12.04 -4.02 13.89
N SER A 95 -11.60 -5.21 13.46
CA SER A 95 -12.45 -6.39 13.32
C SER A 95 -11.71 -7.64 13.83
N LYS A 96 -11.92 -8.82 13.24
CA LYS A 96 -11.19 -10.04 13.62
C LYS A 96 -9.67 -9.81 13.52
N GLU A 97 -9.23 -9.23 12.41
CA GLU A 97 -7.90 -8.63 12.28
C GLU A 97 -7.96 -7.10 12.42
N PRO A 98 -7.14 -6.47 13.26
CA PRO A 98 -6.95 -5.02 13.26
C PRO A 98 -5.93 -4.59 12.20
N LEU A 99 -6.22 -3.50 11.49
CA LEU A 99 -5.42 -2.97 10.41
C LEU A 99 -5.51 -1.44 10.34
N HIS A 100 -4.51 -0.80 9.74
CA HIS A 100 -4.56 0.60 9.31
C HIS A 100 -4.65 0.64 7.78
N PRO A 101 -5.85 0.74 7.18
CA PRO A 101 -5.98 0.77 5.73
C PRO A 101 -5.21 1.93 5.09
N SER A 102 -4.99 3.04 5.79
CA SER A 102 -4.21 4.19 5.27
C SER A 102 -2.75 3.89 4.95
N ASP A 103 -2.20 2.76 5.40
CA ASP A 103 -0.81 2.37 5.13
C ASP A 103 -0.50 2.30 3.61
N LEU A 104 -1.49 1.91 2.80
CA LEU A 104 -1.38 1.79 1.34
C LEU A 104 -1.45 3.14 0.59
N ILE A 105 -1.90 4.22 1.23
CA ILE A 105 -2.11 5.53 0.57
C ILE A 105 -0.80 6.05 -0.03
N SER A 106 0.31 5.89 0.70
CA SER A 106 1.63 6.35 0.26
C SER A 106 2.08 5.68 -1.03
N GLY A 107 1.84 4.37 -1.18
CA GLY A 107 2.18 3.60 -2.36
C GLY A 107 1.27 3.93 -3.55
N LEU A 108 -0.05 4.01 -3.34
CA LEU A 108 -0.99 4.43 -4.39
C LEU A 108 -0.70 5.85 -4.90
N ILE A 109 -0.37 6.81 -4.02
CA ILE A 109 0.03 8.17 -4.43
C ILE A 109 1.31 8.12 -5.25
N ALA A 110 2.35 7.42 -4.77
CA ALA A 110 3.61 7.34 -5.48
C ALA A 110 3.41 6.76 -6.89
N ALA A 111 2.63 5.70 -7.00
CA ALA A 111 2.35 5.02 -8.25
C ALA A 111 1.48 5.88 -9.20
N ALA A 112 0.49 6.58 -8.67
CA ALA A 112 -0.34 7.53 -9.41
C ALA A 112 0.48 8.68 -9.99
N GLN A 113 1.38 9.28 -9.20
CA GLN A 113 2.29 10.34 -9.66
C GLN A 113 3.16 9.84 -10.82
N TYR A 114 3.76 8.67 -10.66
CA TYR A 114 4.66 8.09 -11.67
C TYR A 114 3.98 7.80 -13.00
N LYS A 115 2.69 7.39 -12.97
CA LYS A 115 1.90 7.13 -14.18
C LYS A 115 0.99 8.28 -14.59
N HIS A 116 1.20 9.47 -14.02
CA HIS A 116 0.43 10.69 -14.31
C HIS A 116 -1.08 10.50 -14.23
N LYS A 117 -1.54 9.79 -13.21
CA LYS A 117 -2.96 9.49 -12.97
C LYS A 117 -3.68 10.66 -12.32
N SER A 118 -4.96 10.80 -12.65
CA SER A 118 -5.81 11.85 -12.08
C SER A 118 -6.12 11.58 -10.61
N GLY A 119 -6.46 12.64 -9.87
CA GLY A 119 -6.90 12.52 -8.48
C GLY A 119 -8.17 11.66 -8.34
N LEU A 120 -9.07 11.68 -9.31
CA LEU A 120 -10.26 10.83 -9.29
C LEU A 120 -9.92 9.35 -9.45
N GLU A 121 -9.01 9.00 -10.37
CA GLU A 121 -8.51 7.62 -10.51
C GLU A 121 -7.84 7.13 -9.22
N LEU A 122 -7.02 7.98 -8.59
CA LEU A 122 -6.38 7.70 -7.31
C LEU A 122 -7.41 7.43 -6.20
N LEU A 123 -8.43 8.29 -6.06
CA LEU A 123 -9.47 8.10 -5.03
C LEU A 123 -10.22 6.78 -5.22
N LYS A 124 -10.56 6.43 -6.47
CA LYS A 124 -11.20 5.14 -6.77
C LYS A 124 -10.30 3.95 -6.43
N ALA A 125 -9.01 4.05 -6.73
CA ALA A 125 -8.02 3.01 -6.41
C ALA A 125 -7.87 2.80 -4.89
N ILE A 126 -7.79 3.90 -4.11
CA ILE A 126 -7.71 3.83 -2.65
C ILE A 126 -9.01 3.22 -2.09
N ALA A 127 -10.19 3.64 -2.57
CA ALA A 127 -11.46 3.09 -2.10
C ALA A 127 -11.57 1.57 -2.32
N ILE A 128 -11.11 1.07 -3.48
CA ILE A 128 -11.06 -0.37 -3.77
C ILE A 128 -10.13 -1.11 -2.84
N ALA A 129 -8.92 -0.57 -2.63
CA ALA A 129 -7.95 -1.18 -1.73
C ALA A 129 -8.53 -1.24 -0.30
N TYR A 130 -9.07 -0.14 0.20
CA TYR A 130 -9.74 -0.08 1.51
C TYR A 130 -10.85 -1.12 1.65
N GLU A 131 -11.74 -1.25 0.66
CA GLU A 131 -12.82 -2.23 0.70
C GLU A 131 -12.26 -3.66 0.84
N ILE A 132 -11.21 -3.99 0.09
CA ILE A 132 -10.55 -5.31 0.18
C ILE A 132 -9.91 -5.49 1.56
N SER A 133 -9.20 -4.48 2.06
CA SER A 133 -8.55 -4.50 3.38
C SER A 133 -9.54 -4.83 4.50
N VAL A 134 -10.67 -4.11 4.55
CA VAL A 134 -11.66 -4.28 5.64
C VAL A 134 -12.40 -5.60 5.53
N ASN A 135 -12.72 -6.05 4.31
CA ASN A 135 -13.36 -7.35 4.10
C ASN A 135 -12.42 -8.52 4.48
N LEU A 136 -11.12 -8.40 4.23
CA LEU A 136 -10.12 -9.37 4.71
C LEU A 136 -10.07 -9.40 6.24
N CYS A 137 -10.10 -8.23 6.88
CA CYS A 137 -10.12 -8.09 8.33
C CYS A 137 -11.38 -8.68 8.98
N ASP A 138 -12.53 -8.57 8.31
CA ASP A 138 -13.79 -9.20 8.73
C ASP A 138 -13.79 -10.72 8.52
N ALA A 139 -13.10 -11.20 7.49
CA ALA A 139 -13.08 -12.61 7.14
C ALA A 139 -12.27 -13.45 8.13
N ALA A 140 -11.03 -13.05 8.43
CA ALA A 140 -10.08 -13.86 9.17
C ALA A 140 -9.14 -13.05 10.07
N SER A 141 -8.48 -13.73 11.02
CA SER A 141 -7.42 -13.15 11.83
C SER A 141 -6.07 -13.81 11.53
N LEU A 142 -5.15 -13.05 10.94
CA LEU A 142 -3.76 -13.42 10.75
C LEU A 142 -3.00 -13.49 12.08
N ARG A 143 -3.27 -12.55 13.00
CA ARG A 143 -2.57 -12.50 14.29
C ARG A 143 -2.82 -13.72 15.15
N ALA A 144 -4.01 -14.31 15.08
CA ALA A 144 -4.35 -15.54 15.78
C ALA A 144 -3.45 -16.73 15.35
N HIS A 145 -2.83 -16.62 14.17
CA HIS A 145 -1.95 -17.63 13.60
C HIS A 145 -0.49 -17.15 13.49
N GLY A 146 -0.10 -16.09 14.22
CA GLY A 146 1.28 -15.61 14.28
C GLY A 146 1.75 -14.78 13.08
N PHE A 147 0.85 -14.42 12.16
CA PHE A 147 1.15 -13.56 11.01
C PHE A 147 0.78 -12.11 11.28
N ASP A 148 1.50 -11.18 10.63
CA ASP A 148 1.24 -9.75 10.72
C ASP A 148 0.09 -9.35 9.77
N HIS A 149 -0.71 -8.34 10.13
CA HIS A 149 -1.80 -7.83 9.28
C HIS A 149 -1.29 -7.19 7.98
N VAL A 150 -0.03 -6.75 7.93
CA VAL A 150 0.56 -6.12 6.74
C VAL A 150 0.60 -7.06 5.54
N ASN A 151 0.43 -8.37 5.74
CA ASN A 151 0.26 -9.32 4.65
C ASN A 151 -1.04 -9.04 3.85
N TYR A 152 -2.06 -8.41 4.44
CA TYR A 152 -3.25 -7.96 3.70
C TYR A 152 -2.97 -6.74 2.80
N ILE A 153 -2.07 -5.83 3.23
CA ILE A 153 -1.65 -4.66 2.44
C ILE A 153 -1.12 -5.06 1.06
N VAL A 154 -0.51 -6.23 0.98
CA VAL A 154 0.00 -6.80 -0.28
C VAL A 154 -1.11 -7.03 -1.31
N ILE A 155 -2.24 -7.54 -0.82
CA ILE A 155 -3.36 -7.98 -1.67
C ILE A 155 -4.19 -6.76 -2.07
N ASP A 156 -4.53 -5.92 -1.09
CA ASP A 156 -5.38 -4.75 -1.32
C ASP A 156 -4.71 -3.69 -2.20
N GLU A 157 -3.44 -3.38 -1.97
CA GLU A 157 -2.71 -2.39 -2.74
C GLU A 157 -2.44 -2.87 -4.16
N ALA A 158 -2.12 -4.16 -4.35
CA ALA A 158 -1.96 -4.74 -5.69
C ALA A 158 -3.27 -4.63 -6.50
N CYS A 159 -4.42 -4.85 -5.86
CA CYS A 159 -5.73 -4.68 -6.48
C CYS A 159 -6.04 -3.20 -6.79
N GLY A 160 -5.75 -2.29 -5.85
CA GLY A 160 -5.89 -0.85 -6.04
C GLY A 160 -5.04 -0.33 -7.20
N LEU A 161 -3.77 -0.73 -7.27
CA LEU A 161 -2.88 -0.41 -8.39
C LEU A 161 -3.32 -1.04 -9.70
N GLY A 162 -3.81 -2.28 -9.64
CA GLY A 162 -4.43 -2.95 -10.77
C GLY A 162 -5.55 -2.13 -11.40
N ARG A 163 -6.46 -1.62 -10.57
CA ARG A 163 -7.51 -0.70 -11.03
C ARG A 163 -6.93 0.61 -11.56
N LEU A 164 -5.99 1.20 -10.84
CA LEU A 164 -5.38 2.49 -11.18
C LEU A 164 -4.74 2.48 -12.58
N PHE A 165 -4.13 1.36 -12.96
CA PHE A 165 -3.49 1.19 -14.27
C PHE A 165 -4.38 0.53 -15.32
N GLY A 166 -5.60 0.13 -14.96
CA GLY A 166 -6.51 -0.54 -15.88
C GLY A 166 -6.02 -1.93 -16.30
N LEU A 167 -5.36 -2.64 -15.39
CA LEU A 167 -4.89 -3.99 -15.62
C LEU A 167 -6.07 -4.96 -15.82
N LYS A 168 -5.86 -5.96 -16.66
CA LYS A 168 -6.78 -7.09 -16.81
C LYS A 168 -6.76 -7.90 -15.52
N LYS A 169 -7.88 -8.58 -15.25
CA LYS A 169 -8.05 -9.45 -14.08
C LYS A 169 -6.85 -10.38 -13.87
N GLN A 170 -6.40 -11.08 -14.91
CA GLN A 170 -5.27 -12.02 -14.82
C GLN A 170 -3.95 -11.34 -14.43
N GLU A 171 -3.71 -10.09 -14.86
CA GLU A 171 -2.51 -9.33 -14.50
C GLU A 171 -2.55 -8.93 -13.01
N ILE A 172 -3.72 -8.57 -12.48
CA ILE A 172 -3.91 -8.32 -11.04
C ILE A 172 -3.68 -9.60 -10.24
N GLU A 173 -4.24 -10.72 -10.71
CA GLU A 173 -4.07 -12.02 -10.07
C GLU A 173 -2.59 -12.44 -10.00
N HIS A 174 -1.86 -12.27 -11.10
CA HIS A 174 -0.43 -12.50 -11.11
C HIS A 174 0.30 -11.53 -10.16
N ALA A 175 -0.10 -10.26 -10.10
CA ALA A 175 0.53 -9.27 -9.20
C ALA A 175 0.44 -9.69 -7.75
N VAL A 176 -0.77 -9.97 -7.29
CA VAL A 176 -1.03 -10.49 -5.95
C VAL A 176 -0.15 -11.71 -5.67
N SER A 177 -0.05 -12.65 -6.62
CA SER A 177 0.77 -13.85 -6.46
C SER A 177 2.27 -13.55 -6.36
N ILE A 178 2.80 -12.71 -7.25
CA ILE A 178 4.23 -12.33 -7.29
C ILE A 178 4.64 -11.64 -6.00
N VAL A 179 3.79 -10.78 -5.43
CA VAL A 179 4.14 -10.07 -4.20
C VAL A 179 3.81 -10.88 -2.94
N ALA A 180 2.74 -11.67 -2.89
CA ALA A 180 2.34 -12.41 -1.69
C ALA A 180 3.26 -13.61 -1.38
N ILE A 181 3.71 -14.36 -2.40
CA ILE A 181 4.50 -15.59 -2.19
C ILE A 181 5.85 -15.32 -1.50
N PRO A 182 6.69 -14.37 -1.97
CA PRO A 182 8.00 -14.15 -1.35
C PRO A 182 7.99 -13.19 -0.17
N ASN A 183 6.87 -12.49 0.11
CA ASN A 183 6.79 -11.51 1.18
C ASN A 183 5.76 -11.94 2.23
N ILE A 184 6.22 -12.61 3.29
CA ILE A 184 5.39 -12.99 4.44
C ILE A 184 6.00 -12.40 5.71
N SER A 185 5.27 -11.51 6.39
CA SER A 185 5.68 -10.95 7.67
C SER A 185 5.05 -11.72 8.82
N LEU A 186 5.90 -12.18 9.73
CA LEU A 186 5.50 -12.75 11.01
C LEU A 186 5.15 -11.61 11.98
N ARG A 187 4.30 -11.91 12.96
CA ARG A 187 3.87 -10.94 13.97
C ARG A 187 4.97 -10.55 14.98
N GLN A 188 6.18 -11.10 14.85
CA GLN A 188 7.29 -10.79 15.76
C GLN A 188 7.71 -9.32 15.72
N THR A 189 7.42 -8.59 14.63
CA THR A 189 7.55 -7.13 14.54
C THR A 189 6.68 -6.37 15.55
N ARG A 190 5.68 -7.03 16.13
CA ARG A 190 4.64 -6.46 17.01
C ARG A 190 4.52 -7.18 18.35
N ALA A 191 5.53 -7.98 18.72
CA ALA A 191 5.57 -8.73 19.98
C ALA A 191 6.87 -8.43 20.73
N GLY A 192 6.81 -8.46 22.06
CA GLY A 192 7.97 -8.16 22.91
C GLY A 192 8.42 -6.70 22.82
N GLU A 193 9.73 -6.48 22.73
CA GLU A 193 10.30 -5.15 22.54
C GLU A 193 10.15 -4.70 21.08
N LEU A 194 9.36 -3.64 20.89
CA LEU A 194 9.03 -3.15 19.56
C LEU A 194 10.19 -2.35 18.97
N SER A 195 10.80 -2.89 17.91
CA SER A 195 11.72 -2.10 17.10
C SER A 195 10.98 -1.02 16.31
N LYS A 196 11.71 0.03 15.93
CA LYS A 196 11.21 1.08 15.01
C LYS A 196 10.71 0.52 13.67
N TRP A 197 11.07 -0.73 13.32
CA TRP A 197 10.57 -1.43 12.14
C TRP A 197 9.05 -1.65 12.17
N LYS A 198 8.40 -1.69 13.34
CA LYS A 198 6.93 -1.72 13.44
C LYS A 198 6.28 -0.62 12.59
N GLY A 199 6.84 0.59 12.64
CA GLY A 199 6.36 1.75 11.88
C GLY A 199 6.76 1.76 10.40
N ALA A 200 7.55 0.78 9.95
CA ALA A 200 8.04 0.68 8.57
C ALA A 200 7.59 -0.60 7.84
N ALA A 201 7.06 -1.59 8.57
CA ALA A 201 6.69 -2.88 8.02
C ALA A 201 5.71 -2.76 6.86
N ALA A 202 4.60 -2.03 7.02
CA ALA A 202 3.61 -1.83 5.95
C ALA A 202 4.20 -1.10 4.74
N ALA A 203 4.98 -0.04 4.97
CA ALA A 203 5.65 0.71 3.91
C ALA A 203 6.62 -0.14 3.08
N ASN A 204 7.27 -1.13 3.70
CA ASN A 204 8.11 -2.10 2.99
C ASN A 204 7.29 -2.97 2.02
N PHE A 205 6.08 -3.36 2.42
CA PHE A 205 5.18 -4.08 1.52
C PHE A 205 4.71 -3.21 0.36
N CYS A 206 4.38 -1.94 0.57
CA CYS A 206 4.02 -1.02 -0.52
C CYS A 206 5.13 -0.91 -1.57
N LYS A 207 6.39 -0.84 -1.12
CA LYS A 207 7.56 -0.90 -2.01
C LYS A 207 7.60 -2.19 -2.83
N CYS A 208 7.36 -3.34 -2.22
CA CYS A 208 7.34 -4.64 -2.90
C CYS A 208 6.19 -4.75 -3.91
N VAL A 209 4.99 -4.27 -3.54
CA VAL A 209 3.82 -4.25 -4.43
C VAL A 209 4.11 -3.42 -5.68
N ILE A 210 4.68 -2.22 -5.54
CA ILE A 210 5.06 -1.40 -6.70
C ILE A 210 6.02 -2.13 -7.65
N CYS A 211 6.98 -2.88 -7.11
CA CYS A 211 7.90 -3.68 -7.94
C CYS A 211 7.17 -4.80 -8.71
N SER A 212 6.10 -5.36 -8.15
CA SER A 212 5.33 -6.42 -8.80
C SER A 212 4.48 -5.94 -9.99
N ILE A 213 4.28 -4.63 -10.15
CA ILE A 213 3.36 -4.07 -11.15
C ILE A 213 4.07 -3.23 -12.23
N PHE A 214 5.09 -2.44 -11.88
CA PHE A 214 5.73 -1.54 -12.86
C PHE A 214 6.76 -2.20 -13.77
N ASP A 215 7.35 -3.31 -13.31
CA ASP A 215 8.49 -3.96 -13.97
C ASP A 215 8.22 -5.44 -14.26
N SER A 216 6.96 -5.86 -14.27
CA SER A 216 6.63 -7.27 -14.17
C SER A 216 6.90 -8.05 -15.45
N ILE A 217 7.87 -8.95 -15.29
CA ILE A 217 8.10 -10.31 -15.78
C ILE A 217 6.83 -11.19 -16.00
N TRP A 218 5.68 -10.62 -16.37
CA TRP A 218 4.43 -11.37 -16.64
C TRP A 218 4.53 -12.37 -17.80
N TYR A 219 5.57 -12.28 -18.63
CA TYR A 219 5.72 -13.11 -19.81
C TYR A 219 6.28 -14.49 -19.46
N GLU A 220 5.68 -15.49 -20.11
CA GLU A 220 5.99 -16.92 -19.96
C GLU A 220 7.49 -17.19 -20.12
N TRP A 221 8.05 -17.93 -19.16
CA TRP A 221 9.21 -18.77 -19.43
C TRP A 221 8.68 -20.03 -20.11
N VAL A 222 8.92 -20.14 -21.42
CA VAL A 222 8.80 -21.43 -22.12
C VAL A 222 9.92 -22.32 -21.57
N LEU A 223 9.55 -23.40 -20.89
CA LEU A 223 10.45 -24.52 -20.60
C LEU A 223 10.57 -25.42 -21.81
#